data_AF-A0A1I4CBD7-F1
#
_entry.id   AF-A0A1I4CBD7-F1
#
_cell.length_a   1.000
_cell.length_b   1.000
_cell.length_c   1.000
_cell.angle_alpha   90.00
_cell.angle_beta   90.00
_cell.angle_gamma   90.00
#
_symmetry.space_group_name_H-M   'P 1'
#
loop_
_entity.id
_entity.type
_entity.pdbx_description
1 polymer ?
#
loop_
_entity_poly.entity_id
_entity_poly.type
_entity_poly.pdbx_seq_one_letter_code
_entity_poly.pdbx_strand_id
1 'polypeptide(L)'
;MVFFKYPEQIRRVMYTTNTIEAIHRQFHKLTKTKVRFSKQNNLLKLLYVGIKNASTKWTMPFPNWNLAVSQLAICFEELLDATLDL
;
A
#
# COMPACT_ATOMS: atom_id res chain seq x y z
N MET A 1 2.11 20.78 7.41
CA MET A 1 3.25 20.83 8.36
C MET A 1 3.51 19.51 9.11
N VAL A 2 2.56 18.56 9.17
CA VAL A 2 2.74 17.27 9.88
C VAL A 2 3.69 16.32 9.16
N PHE A 3 3.72 16.32 7.81
CA PHE A 3 4.59 15.44 7.02
C PHE A 3 6.08 15.60 7.32
N PHE A 4 6.55 16.83 7.51
CA PHE A 4 7.97 17.13 7.76
C PHE A 4 8.44 16.76 9.17
N LYS A 5 7.51 16.35 10.07
CA LYS A 5 7.88 15.82 11.38
C LYS A 5 8.52 14.44 11.29
N TYR A 6 8.30 13.72 10.18
CA TYR A 6 8.84 12.38 10.00
C TYR A 6 10.26 12.40 9.45
N PRO A 7 11.14 11.49 9.91
CA PRO A 7 12.45 11.28 9.32
C PRO A 7 12.34 10.93 7.82
N GLU A 8 13.40 11.22 7.08
CA GLU A 8 13.45 11.10 5.61
C GLU A 8 13.02 9.70 5.11
N GLN A 9 13.36 8.67 5.86
CA GLN A 9 13.13 7.26 5.57
C GLN A 9 11.63 6.96 5.54
N ILE A 10 10.87 7.50 6.49
CA ILE A 10 9.41 7.37 6.57
C ILE A 10 8.76 8.23 5.50
N ARG A 11 9.23 9.47 5.31
CA ARG A 11 8.73 10.37 4.26
C ARG A 11 8.87 9.76 2.87
N ARG A 12 10.00 9.10 2.60
CA ARG A 12 10.25 8.41 1.33
C ARG A 12 9.23 7.30 1.09
N VAL A 13 8.98 6.46 2.09
CA VAL A 13 7.95 5.40 1.99
C VAL A 13 6.57 6.01 1.74
N MET A 14 6.19 7.03 2.52
CA MET A 14 4.89 7.70 2.40
C MET A 14 4.69 8.38 1.04
N TYR A 15 5.73 9.02 0.51
CA TYR A 15 5.70 9.70 -0.78
C TYR A 15 5.95 8.75 -1.97
N THR A 16 6.14 7.44 -1.74
CA THR A 16 6.29 6.49 -2.85
C THR A 16 4.95 6.29 -3.54
N THR A 17 4.61 7.19 -4.47
CA THR A 17 3.36 7.16 -5.24
C THR A 17 3.30 5.97 -6.20
N ASN A 18 4.46 5.40 -6.58
CA ASN A 18 4.58 4.24 -7.46
C ASN A 18 3.65 3.09 -7.06
N THR A 19 3.46 2.83 -5.76
CA THR A 19 2.62 1.73 -5.26
C THR A 19 1.14 1.99 -5.52
N ILE A 20 0.67 3.20 -5.24
CA ILE A 20 -0.73 3.61 -5.45
C ILE A 20 -1.03 3.73 -6.94
N GLU A 21 -0.11 4.33 -7.71
CA GLU A 21 -0.22 4.45 -9.17
C GLU A 21 -0.26 3.07 -9.85
N ALA A 22 0.54 2.12 -9.39
CA ALA A 22 0.52 0.74 -9.90
C ALA A 22 -0.85 0.08 -9.70
N ILE A 23 -1.48 0.28 -8.55
CA ILE A 23 -2.84 -0.23 -8.26
C ILE A 23 -3.87 0.47 -9.17
N HIS A 24 -3.84 1.80 -9.25
CA HIS A 24 -4.74 2.57 -10.11
C HIS A 24 -4.61 2.17 -11.58
N ARG A 25 -3.40 1.95 -12.08
CA ARG A 25 -3.16 1.49 -13.44
C ARG A 25 -3.79 0.11 -13.68
N GLN A 26 -3.71 -0.79 -12.71
CA GLN A 26 -4.35 -2.11 -12.81
C GLN A 26 -5.87 -2.00 -12.82
N PHE A 27 -6.46 -1.16 -11.97
CA PHE A 27 -7.90 -0.91 -11.98
C PHE A 27 -8.36 -0.31 -13.30
N HIS A 28 -7.65 0.70 -13.80
CA HIS A 28 -7.96 1.31 -15.09
C HIS A 28 -7.91 0.27 -16.23
N LYS A 29 -6.91 -0.62 -16.23
CA LYS A 29 -6.82 -1.72 -17.21
C LYS A 29 -8.03 -2.66 -17.13
N LEU A 30 -8.44 -3.06 -15.92
CA LEU A 30 -9.57 -3.97 -15.70
C LEU A 30 -10.91 -3.35 -16.09
N THR A 31 -11.11 -2.05 -15.80
CA THR A 31 -12.35 -1.34 -16.14
C THR A 31 -12.42 -0.96 -17.61
N LYS A 32 -11.28 -0.73 -18.27
CA LYS A 32 -11.23 -0.42 -19.72
C LYS A 32 -11.78 -1.56 -20.58
N THR A 33 -11.55 -2.81 -20.19
CA THR A 33 -12.03 -3.98 -20.96
C THR A 33 -13.52 -4.26 -20.75
N LYS A 34 -14.12 -3.83 -19.63
CA LYS A 34 -15.52 -4.16 -19.28
C LYS A 34 -16.30 -2.89 -18.94
N VAL A 35 -16.94 -2.30 -19.96
CA VAL A 35 -17.62 -1.00 -19.87
C VAL A 35 -18.97 -1.07 -19.14
N ARG A 36 -19.65 -2.23 -19.11
CA ARG A 36 -20.96 -2.39 -18.44
C ARG A 36 -20.94 -3.56 -17.45
N PHE A 37 -21.29 -3.27 -16.20
CA PHE A 37 -21.51 -4.26 -15.16
C PHE A 37 -23.01 -4.42 -14.92
N SER A 38 -23.51 -5.66 -14.95
CA SER A 38 -24.93 -5.97 -14.72
C SER A 38 -25.38 -5.78 -13.28
N LYS A 39 -24.45 -5.89 -12.31
CA LYS A 39 -24.67 -5.66 -10.88
C LYS A 39 -23.41 -5.06 -10.27
N GLN A 40 -23.55 -4.20 -9.27
CA GLN A 40 -22.41 -3.56 -8.58
C GLN A 40 -21.48 -4.58 -7.92
N ASN A 41 -22.01 -5.70 -7.40
CA ASN A 41 -21.23 -6.79 -6.83
C ASN A 41 -20.24 -7.43 -7.83
N ASN A 42 -20.53 -7.36 -9.13
CA ASN A 42 -19.64 -7.92 -10.16
C ASN A 42 -18.40 -7.05 -10.37
N LEU A 43 -18.52 -5.73 -10.18
CA LEU A 43 -17.38 -4.81 -10.22
C LEU A 43 -16.46 -5.05 -9.02
N LEU A 44 -17.03 -5.15 -7.81
CA LEU A 44 -16.24 -5.40 -6.59
C LEU A 44 -15.48 -6.74 -6.67
N LYS A 45 -16.13 -7.80 -7.15
CA LYS A 45 -15.46 -9.10 -7.38
C LYS A 45 -14.33 -9.00 -8.39
N LEU A 46 -14.50 -8.23 -9.47
CA LEU A 46 -13.45 -8.04 -10.47
C LEU A 46 -12.24 -7.31 -9.88
N LEU A 47 -12.47 -6.23 -9.14
CA LEU A 47 -11.42 -5.48 -8.46
C LEU A 47 -10.70 -6.35 -7.44
N TYR A 48 -11.44 -7.13 -6.64
CA TYR A 48 -10.87 -8.06 -5.67
C TYR A 48 -9.92 -9.08 -6.33
N VAL A 49 -10.34 -9.72 -7.43
CA VAL A 49 -9.48 -10.65 -8.17
C VAL A 49 -8.26 -9.93 -8.74
N GLY A 50 -8.42 -8.70 -9.22
CA GLY A 50 -7.33 -7.85 -9.68
C GLY A 50 -6.27 -7.60 -8.59
N ILE A 51 -6.69 -7.20 -7.38
CA ILE A 51 -5.80 -7.00 -6.24
C ILE A 51 -5.16 -8.32 -5.83
N LYS A 52 -5.92 -9.41 -5.76
CA LYS A 52 -5.39 -10.73 -5.39
C LYS A 52 -4.25 -11.17 -6.33
N ASN A 53 -4.43 -10.97 -7.64
CA ASN A 53 -3.40 -11.28 -8.64
C ASN A 53 -2.22 -10.30 -8.61
N ALA A 54 -2.43 -9.05 -8.18
CA ALA A 54 -1.35 -8.09 -7.97
C ALA A 54 -0.51 -8.45 -6.75
N SER A 55 -1.18 -8.85 -5.67
CA SER A 55 -0.56 -9.20 -4.38
C SER A 55 0.42 -10.37 -4.50
N THR A 56 0.18 -11.33 -5.40
CA THR A 56 1.13 -12.43 -5.62
C THR A 56 2.47 -11.97 -6.20
N LYS A 57 2.53 -10.77 -6.79
CA LYS A 57 3.74 -10.17 -7.35
C LYS A 57 4.44 -9.21 -6.38
N TRP A 58 3.81 -8.88 -5.25
CA TRP A 58 4.37 -7.98 -4.24
C TRP A 58 5.27 -8.75 -3.26
N THR A 59 6.30 -9.39 -3.82
CA THR A 59 7.28 -10.16 -3.04
C THR A 59 8.54 -9.36 -2.74
N MET A 60 8.78 -8.27 -3.47
CA MET A 60 9.98 -7.44 -3.32
C MET A 60 9.83 -6.48 -2.13
N PRO A 61 10.76 -6.49 -1.17
CA PRO A 61 10.74 -5.58 -0.04
C PRO A 61 11.07 -4.15 -0.48
N PHE A 62 10.57 -3.17 0.27
CA PHE A 62 10.93 -1.76 0.04
C PHE A 62 12.42 -1.52 0.34
N PRO A 63 13.11 -0.69 -0.47
CA PRO A 63 14.50 -0.34 -0.21
C PRO A 63 14.67 0.35 1.15
N ASN A 64 15.61 -0.13 1.95
CA ASN A 64 15.90 0.34 3.32
C ASN A 64 14.70 0.24 4.28
N TRP A 65 13.82 -0.75 4.07
CA TRP A 65 12.65 -0.95 4.92
C TRP A 65 13.02 -1.12 6.40
N ASN A 66 14.07 -1.88 6.71
CA ASN A 66 14.53 -2.09 8.10
C ASN A 66 14.82 -0.76 8.81
N LEU A 67 15.48 0.17 8.14
CA LEU A 67 15.80 1.49 8.70
C LEU A 67 14.52 2.31 8.92
N ALA A 68 13.57 2.26 7.98
CA ALA A 68 12.28 2.94 8.14
C ALA A 68 11.49 2.37 9.33
N VAL A 69 11.51 1.05 9.53
CA VAL A 69 10.86 0.38 10.68
C VAL A 69 11.51 0.78 11.99
N SER A 70 12.85 0.81 12.09
CA SER A 70 13.53 1.29 13.29
C SER A 70 13.19 2.74 13.63
N GLN A 71 13.09 3.61 12.61
CA GLN A 71 12.68 5.00 12.81
C GLN A 71 11.20 5.12 13.23
N LEU A 72 10.32 4.25 12.71
CA LEU A 72 8.93 4.17 13.14
C LEU A 72 8.81 3.74 14.59
N ALA A 73 9.59 2.75 15.02
CA ALA A 73 9.61 2.29 16.41
C ALA A 73 9.98 3.41 17.39
N ILE A 74 10.98 4.24 17.05
CA ILE A 74 11.40 5.39 17.86
C ILE A 74 10.32 6.50 17.86
N CYS A 75 9.68 6.74 16.71
CA CYS A 75 8.64 7.78 16.61
C CYS A 75 7.33 7.38 17.31
N PHE A 76 7.09 6.08 17.52
CA PHE A 76 5.85 5.51 18.01
C PHE A 76 6.10 4.38 19.01
N GLU A 77 6.91 4.66 20.05
CA GLU A 77 7.29 3.66 21.07
C GLU A 77 6.06 2.96 21.68
N GLU A 78 5.04 3.71 22.07
CA GLU A 78 3.79 3.17 22.67
C GLU A 78 2.92 2.35 21.70
N LEU A 79 3.08 2.54 20.39
CA LEU A 79 2.23 1.88 19.39
C LEU A 79 2.77 0.48 19.02
N LEU A 80 4.07 0.26 19.20
CA LEU A 80 4.71 -1.01 18.90
C LEU A 80 4.53 -2.03 20.04
N ASP A 81 4.61 -1.60 21.30
CA ASP A 81 4.35 -2.45 22.48
C ASP A 81 2.92 -3.02 22.48
N ALA A 82 1.94 -2.27 21.94
CA ALA A 82 0.55 -2.73 21.86
C ALA A 82 0.25 -3.67 20.68
N THR A 83 1.16 -3.79 19.71
CA THR A 83 0.96 -4.59 18.48
C THR A 83 1.89 -5.80 18.37
N LEU A 84 3.00 -5.77 19.11
CA LEU A 84 3.89 -6.90 19.35
C LEU A 84 3.77 -7.23 20.84
N ASP A 85 2.80 -8.06 21.22
CA ASP A 85 2.71 -8.63 22.58
C ASP A 85 4.03 -9.37 22.90
N LEU A 86 5.00 -8.67 23.49
CA LEU A 86 6.10 -9.23 24.27
C LEU A 86 5.71 -9.26 25.74
#